data_AF-A0A6G8CHK4-F1
#
_entry.id   AF-A0A6G8CHK4-F1
#
_cell.length_a   1.000
_cell.length_b   1.000
_cell.length_c   1.000
_cell.angle_alpha   90.00
_cell.angle_beta   90.00
_cell.angle_gamma   90.00
#
_symmetry.space_group_name_H-M   'P 1'
#
loop_
_entity.id
_entity.type
_entity.pdbx_description
1 polymer ?
#
loop_
_entity_poly.entity_id
_entity_poly.type
_entity_poly.pdbx_seq_one_letter_code
_entity_poly.pdbx_strand_id
1 'polypeptide(L)'
;MISPSLLRPHRNLAPVVGLLILSAYTISSPLISQLLAEGRYSYFSVTAAHYLGFACLLGTVVLYLCFRPFFWYALLITLLLGLFNLVNFMPLRMSVGLTFGSATVGFDPLSFVVLLAYYFLHKTAADSFLRKHLHSLLPQPSPAHRTARWRESVDQFKQTFARKTDEALGLIVTEQKMVPAAVTAARELLQERNSNDLAVQNS
;
A
#
# COMPACT_ATOMS: atom_id res chain seq x y z
N MET A 1 -4.96 2.92 -27.48
CA MET A 1 -5.48 2.24 -26.27
C MET A 1 -4.31 1.58 -25.55
N ILE A 2 -3.91 2.09 -24.39
CA ILE A 2 -2.80 1.53 -23.60
C ILE A 2 -3.38 0.41 -22.72
N SER A 3 -2.86 -0.80 -22.84
CA SER A 3 -3.33 -1.94 -22.04
C SER A 3 -3.16 -1.66 -20.53
N PRO A 4 -4.21 -1.86 -19.71
CA PRO A 4 -4.14 -1.65 -18.25
C PRO A 4 -3.17 -2.62 -17.54
N SER A 5 -2.61 -3.62 -18.24
CA SER A 5 -1.59 -4.52 -17.70
C SER A 5 -0.21 -3.87 -17.57
N LEU A 6 0.13 -2.88 -18.41
CA LEU A 6 1.44 -2.21 -18.42
C LEU A 6 1.64 -1.21 -17.27
N LEU A 7 0.55 -0.74 -16.65
CA LEU A 7 0.60 0.28 -15.59
C LEU A 7 0.76 -0.30 -14.17
N ARG A 8 0.55 -1.61 -13.99
CA ARG A 8 0.66 -2.26 -12.67
C ARG A 8 2.05 -2.17 -12.03
N PRO A 9 3.19 -2.39 -12.73
CA PRO A 9 4.51 -2.35 -12.11
C PRO A 9 4.96 -0.93 -11.71
N HIS A 10 4.33 0.12 -12.24
CA HIS A 10 4.73 1.51 -12.01
C HIS A 10 3.92 2.22 -10.94
N ARG A 11 2.90 1.59 -10.34
CA ARG A 11 2.11 2.21 -9.25
C ARG A 11 2.99 2.61 -8.06
N ASN A 12 4.10 1.90 -7.86
CA ASN A 12 5.04 2.14 -6.78
C ASN A 12 5.87 3.41 -6.98
N LEU A 13 5.91 3.97 -8.20
CA LEU A 13 6.60 5.22 -8.50
C LEU A 13 5.77 6.46 -8.14
N ALA A 14 4.45 6.35 -8.02
CA ALA A 14 3.57 7.49 -7.73
C ALA A 14 4.06 8.38 -6.56
N PRO A 15 4.40 7.86 -5.37
CA PRO A 15 4.94 8.67 -4.28
C PRO A 15 6.28 9.33 -4.63
N VAL A 16 7.16 8.63 -5.35
CA VAL A 16 8.47 9.17 -5.77
C VAL A 16 8.30 10.31 -6.76
N VAL A 17 7.40 10.15 -7.74
CA VAL A 17 7.09 11.21 -8.70
C VAL A 17 6.52 12.43 -7.97
N GLY A 18 5.62 12.22 -6.99
CA GLY A 18 5.11 13.30 -6.15
C GLY A 18 6.23 14.04 -5.41
N LEU A 19 7.14 13.30 -4.77
CA LEU A 19 8.30 13.88 -4.08
C LEU A 19 9.28 14.59 -5.04
N LEU A 20 9.45 14.09 -6.25
CA LEU A 20 10.28 14.72 -7.29
C LEU A 20 9.68 16.05 -7.75
N ILE A 21 8.37 16.09 -7.97
CA ILE A 21 7.65 17.33 -8.32
C ILE A 21 7.79 18.35 -7.19
N LEU A 22 7.59 17.93 -5.94
CA LEU A 22 7.76 18.79 -4.77
C LEU A 22 9.19 19.30 -4.63
N SER A 23 10.19 18.43 -4.84
CA SER A 23 11.60 18.82 -4.78
C SER A 23 11.96 19.80 -5.89
N ALA A 24 11.48 19.58 -7.11
CA ALA A 24 11.66 20.51 -8.23
C ALA A 24 11.00 21.86 -7.96
N TYR A 25 9.80 21.86 -7.37
CA TYR A 25 9.13 23.08 -6.92
C TYR A 25 9.98 23.82 -5.86
N THR A 26 10.53 23.11 -4.87
CA THR A 26 11.39 23.71 -3.83
C THR A 26 12.69 24.27 -4.38
N ILE A 27 13.29 23.62 -5.39
CA ILE A 27 14.51 24.11 -6.04
C ILE A 27 14.21 25.35 -6.90
N SER A 28 13.03 25.41 -7.51
CA SER A 28 12.62 26.53 -8.38
C SER A 28 12.02 27.71 -7.61
N SER A 29 11.52 27.51 -6.39
CA SER A 29 10.91 28.59 -5.61
C SER A 29 11.80 29.82 -5.37
N PRO A 30 13.13 29.72 -5.11
CA PRO A 30 13.97 30.91 -4.99
C PRO A 30 14.03 31.76 -6.27
N LEU A 31 13.76 31.17 -7.45
CA LEU A 31 13.79 31.87 -8.73
C LEU A 31 12.51 32.67 -8.99
N ILE A 32 11.40 32.24 -8.38
CA ILE A 32 10.05 32.73 -8.71
C ILE A 32 9.57 33.75 -7.67
N SER A 33 9.98 33.62 -6.40
CA SER A 33 9.42 34.42 -5.32
C SER A 33 10.47 35.06 -4.43
N GLN A 34 10.50 36.40 -4.42
CA GLN A 34 10.78 37.12 -3.19
C GLN A 34 9.54 36.94 -2.30
N LEU A 35 9.59 36.00 -1.36
CA LEU A 35 8.47 35.76 -0.44
C LEU A 35 8.33 36.96 0.49
N LEU A 36 7.23 37.72 0.31
CA LEU A 36 6.76 38.70 1.28
C LEU A 36 6.25 37.95 2.51
N ALA A 37 7.12 37.76 3.48
CA ALA A 37 6.77 37.27 4.81
C ALA A 37 6.81 38.47 5.76
N GLU A 38 5.68 38.79 6.40
CA GLU A 38 5.59 39.88 7.38
C GLU A 38 6.02 41.26 6.88
N GLY A 39 5.78 41.57 5.60
CA GLY A 39 6.14 42.86 5.00
C GLY A 39 7.65 43.03 4.72
N ARG A 40 8.45 41.98 4.90
CA ARG A 40 9.87 41.94 4.50
C ARG A 40 10.10 40.85 3.46
N TYR A 41 10.92 41.16 2.46
CA TYR A 41 11.40 40.16 1.51
C TYR A 41 12.44 39.29 2.21
N SER A 42 12.00 38.14 2.73
CA SER A 42 12.91 37.13 3.26
C SER A 42 13.26 36.16 2.15
N TYR A 43 14.55 36.05 1.84
CA TYR A 43 15.04 35.06 0.90
C TYR A 43 14.90 33.67 1.53
N PHE A 44 14.17 32.80 0.85
CA PHE A 44 14.16 31.38 1.19
C PHE A 44 15.60 30.84 1.07
N SER A 45 16.13 30.28 2.15
CA SER A 45 17.44 29.64 2.16
C SER A 45 17.31 28.13 2.20
N VAL A 46 17.94 27.48 1.23
CA VAL A 46 18.00 26.02 1.15
C VAL A 46 18.91 25.51 2.28
N THR A 47 18.32 24.82 3.25
CA THR A 47 19.06 24.24 4.39
C THR A 47 19.68 22.88 4.06
N ALA A 48 20.60 22.39 4.90
CA ALA A 48 21.20 21.06 4.78
C ALA A 48 20.17 19.92 4.70
N ALA A 49 19.03 20.04 5.39
CA ALA A 49 17.95 19.06 5.36
C ALA A 49 17.31 18.92 3.97
N HIS A 50 17.29 19.98 3.16
CA HIS A 50 16.79 19.91 1.78
C HIS A 50 17.77 19.15 0.90
N TYR A 51 19.07 19.47 0.98
CA TYR A 51 20.10 18.76 0.23
C TYR A 51 20.12 17.26 0.56
N LEU A 52 19.99 16.92 1.85
CA LEU A 52 19.89 15.53 2.29
C LEU A 52 18.62 14.86 1.76
N GLY A 53 17.48 15.56 1.78
CA GLY A 53 16.23 15.08 1.18
C GLY A 53 16.37 14.79 -0.32
N PHE A 54 16.95 15.71 -1.08
CA PHE A 54 17.20 15.52 -2.50
C PHE A 54 18.15 14.36 -2.78
N ALA A 55 19.20 14.22 -1.98
CA ALA A 55 20.13 13.09 -2.07
C ALA A 55 19.44 11.75 -1.79
N CYS A 56 18.63 11.66 -0.72
CA CYS A 56 17.84 10.46 -0.40
C CYS A 56 16.83 10.12 -1.51
N LEU A 57 16.16 11.13 -2.06
CA LEU A 57 15.21 10.95 -3.15
C LEU A 57 15.90 10.47 -4.43
N LEU A 58 17.03 11.08 -4.79
CA LEU A 58 17.83 10.64 -5.93
C LEU A 58 18.36 9.22 -5.73
N GLY A 59 18.86 8.88 -4.54
CA GLY A 59 19.26 7.53 -4.20
C GLY A 59 18.11 6.52 -4.32
N THR A 60 16.89 6.92 -3.94
CA THR A 60 15.68 6.11 -4.10
C THR A 60 15.35 5.88 -5.58
N VAL A 61 15.51 6.90 -6.44
CA VAL A 61 15.33 6.77 -7.89
C VAL A 61 16.40 5.84 -8.50
N VAL A 62 17.67 5.99 -8.11
CA VAL A 62 18.75 5.10 -8.56
C VAL A 62 18.50 3.65 -8.15
N LEU A 63 18.09 3.43 -6.89
CA LEU A 63 17.71 2.10 -6.41
C LEU A 63 16.51 1.52 -7.16
N TYR A 64 15.54 2.35 -7.55
CA TYR A 64 14.44 1.90 -8.41
C TYR A 64 14.93 1.37 -9.76
N LEU A 65 15.86 2.08 -10.39
CA LEU A 65 16.38 1.73 -11.72
C LEU A 65 17.30 0.52 -11.68
N CYS A 66 18.22 0.46 -10.70
CA CYS A 66 19.27 -0.55 -10.63
C CYS A 66 18.89 -1.77 -9.77
N PHE A 67 18.09 -1.58 -8.70
CA PHE A 67 17.86 -2.57 -7.64
C PHE A 67 16.41 -2.59 -7.15
N ARG A 68 15.47 -2.85 -8.07
CA ARG A 68 14.00 -2.84 -7.83
C ARG A 68 13.52 -3.49 -6.53
N PRO A 69 14.06 -4.63 -6.05
CA PRO A 69 13.59 -5.25 -4.80
C PRO A 69 13.85 -4.39 -3.55
N PHE A 70 14.90 -3.56 -3.56
CA PHE A 70 15.31 -2.75 -2.40
C PHE A 70 14.66 -1.37 -2.37
N PHE A 71 14.11 -0.93 -3.50
CA PHE A 71 13.48 0.37 -3.68
C PHE A 71 12.47 0.73 -2.57
N TRP A 72 11.60 -0.21 -2.20
CA TRP A 72 10.51 0.06 -1.27
C TRP A 72 11.01 0.34 0.15
N TYR A 73 12.14 -0.27 0.55
CA TYR A 73 12.80 0.02 1.82
C TYR A 73 13.43 1.41 1.81
N ALA A 74 14.12 1.78 0.72
CA ALA A 74 14.73 3.10 0.59
C ALA A 74 13.69 4.22 0.59
N LEU A 75 12.57 4.02 -0.10
CA LEU A 75 11.44 4.95 -0.07
C LEU A 75 10.86 5.07 1.33
N LEU A 76 10.64 3.95 2.03
CA LEU A 76 10.12 3.96 3.40
C LEU A 76 11.06 4.71 4.36
N ILE A 77 12.37 4.46 4.28
CA ILE A 77 13.37 5.18 5.09
C ILE A 77 13.34 6.67 4.77
N THR A 78 13.31 7.04 3.49
CA THR A 78 13.24 8.44 3.05
C THR A 78 12.01 9.15 3.61
N LEU A 79 10.84 8.48 3.57
CA LEU A 79 9.59 9.01 4.12
C LEU A 79 9.64 9.13 5.65
N LEU A 80 10.24 8.16 6.35
CA LEU A 80 10.42 8.22 7.80
C LEU A 80 11.37 9.35 8.21
N LEU A 81 12.48 9.54 7.49
CA LEU A 81 13.37 10.68 7.71
C LEU A 81 12.63 12.02 7.50
N GLY A 82 11.75 12.09 6.49
CA GLY A 82 10.91 13.26 6.24
C GLY A 82 9.91 13.50 7.38
N LEU A 83 9.27 12.43 7.86
CA LEU A 83 8.30 12.47 8.96
C LEU A 83 8.87 13.11 10.22
N PHE A 84 10.13 12.78 10.55
CA PHE A 84 10.85 13.33 11.71
C PHE A 84 11.60 14.63 11.39
N ASN A 85 11.35 15.25 10.23
CA ASN A 85 11.94 16.52 9.80
C ASN A 85 13.49 16.49 9.75
N LEU A 86 14.07 15.30 9.50
CA LEU A 86 15.51 15.14 9.23
C LEU A 86 15.84 15.49 7.78
N VAL A 87 14.88 15.26 6.87
CA VAL A 87 14.94 15.72 5.49
C VAL A 87 13.71 16.56 5.17
N ASN A 88 13.84 17.50 4.24
CA ASN A 88 12.73 18.35 3.82
C ASN A 88 12.61 18.40 2.30
N PHE A 89 11.38 18.30 1.80
CA PHE A 89 11.05 18.35 0.37
C PHE A 89 10.30 19.61 -0.03
N MET A 90 9.87 20.44 0.92
CA MET A 90 9.11 21.68 0.69
C MET A 90 9.90 22.93 1.03
N PRO A 91 9.62 24.09 0.38
CA PRO A 91 10.31 25.33 0.71
C PRO A 91 9.85 25.92 2.04
N LEU A 92 8.59 25.71 2.41
CA LEU A 92 8.05 26.16 3.69
C LEU A 92 8.13 25.02 4.70
N ARG A 93 8.84 25.25 5.82
CA ARG A 93 8.94 24.28 6.90
C ARG A 93 7.66 24.31 7.74
N MET A 94 6.70 23.47 7.36
CA MET A 94 5.51 23.22 8.18
C MET A 94 5.81 22.07 9.13
N SER A 95 6.43 22.36 10.27
CA SER A 95 6.70 21.35 11.29
C SER A 95 5.93 21.63 12.57
N VAL A 96 5.21 20.63 13.05
CA VAL A 96 4.63 20.64 14.40
C VAL A 96 5.64 20.00 15.33
N GLY A 97 6.20 20.78 16.26
CA GLY A 97 7.21 20.29 17.20
C GLY A 97 6.60 19.85 18.52
N LEU A 98 7.03 18.70 19.04
CA LEU A 98 6.91 18.39 20.46
C LEU A 98 8.27 18.63 21.11
N THR A 99 8.31 19.54 22.08
CA THR A 99 9.52 19.87 22.82
C THR A 99 9.54 19.12 24.15
N PHE A 100 10.54 18.27 24.35
CA PHE A 100 10.80 17.57 25.60
C PHE A 100 12.13 18.07 26.18
N GLY A 101 12.06 19.03 27.10
CA GLY A 101 13.25 19.70 27.63
C GLY A 101 13.97 20.51 26.54
N SER A 102 15.22 20.15 26.22
CA SER A 102 16.00 20.80 25.15
C SER A 102 15.85 20.14 23.78
N ALA A 103 15.26 18.95 23.69
CA ALA A 103 15.06 18.25 22.43
C ALA A 103 13.72 18.64 21.81
N THR A 104 13.74 19.11 20.56
CA THR A 104 12.51 19.35 19.78
C THR A 104 12.41 18.31 18.68
N VAL A 105 11.41 17.44 18.76
CA VAL A 105 11.09 16.49 17.70
C VAL A 105 10.05 17.14 16.79
N GLY A 106 10.46 17.43 15.56
CA GLY A 106 9.57 17.98 14.54
C GLY A 106 8.81 16.87 13.82
N PHE A 107 7.53 17.10 13.59
CA PHE A 107 6.68 16.28 12.74
C PHE A 107 6.31 17.06 11.49
N ASP A 108 6.58 16.49 10.31
CA ASP A 108 6.16 17.06 9.02
C ASP A 108 4.85 16.41 8.55
N PRO A 109 3.71 17.14 8.57
CA PRO A 109 2.42 16.62 8.14
C PRO A 109 2.41 16.19 6.68
N LEU A 110 3.19 16.82 5.79
CA LEU A 110 3.20 16.44 4.39
C LEU A 110 3.86 15.08 4.20
N SER A 111 5.03 14.88 4.80
CA SER A 111 5.71 13.58 4.79
C SER A 111 4.82 12.48 5.37
N PHE A 112 4.00 12.79 6.39
CA PHE A 112 2.98 11.87 6.91
C PHE A 112 1.90 11.52 5.88
N VAL A 113 1.36 12.52 5.17
CA VAL A 113 0.35 12.28 4.12
C VAL A 113 0.91 11.41 2.99
N VAL A 114 2.14 11.66 2.55
CA VAL A 114 2.80 10.83 1.52
C VAL A 114 3.05 9.41 2.04
N LEU A 115 3.49 9.27 3.29
CA LEU A 115 3.65 7.96 3.94
C LEU A 115 2.33 7.20 4.03
N LEU A 116 1.24 7.87 4.38
CA LEU A 116 -0.08 7.29 4.46
C LEU A 116 -0.60 6.86 3.08
N ALA A 117 -0.42 7.71 2.06
CA ALA A 117 -0.73 7.35 0.68
C ALA A 117 0.07 6.12 0.23
N TYR A 118 1.36 6.08 0.53
CA TYR A 118 2.22 4.93 0.24
C TYR A 118 1.74 3.65 0.93
N TYR A 119 1.34 3.73 2.19
CA TYR A 119 0.74 2.63 2.93
C TYR A 119 -0.54 2.11 2.26
N PHE A 120 -1.46 2.99 1.87
CA PHE A 120 -2.71 2.58 1.20
C PHE A 120 -2.46 1.94 -0.17
N LEU A 121 -1.47 2.42 -0.92
CA LEU A 121 -1.06 1.79 -2.19
C LEU A 121 -0.52 0.37 -1.98
N HIS A 122 0.09 0.09 -0.83
CA HIS A 122 0.73 -1.19 -0.50
C HIS A 122 0.05 -1.93 0.64
N LYS A 123 -1.25 -1.68 0.87
CA LYS A 123 -1.96 -2.13 2.07
C LYS A 123 -1.78 -3.63 2.36
N THR A 124 -1.86 -4.49 1.35
CA THR A 124 -1.69 -5.94 1.52
C THR A 124 -0.29 -6.34 1.99
N ALA A 125 0.76 -5.74 1.41
CA ALA A 125 2.14 -6.00 1.81
C ALA A 125 2.45 -5.39 3.19
N ALA A 126 1.97 -4.17 3.44
CA ALA A 126 2.13 -3.48 4.71
C ALA A 126 1.40 -4.21 5.84
N ASP A 127 0.14 -4.64 5.63
CA ASP A 127 -0.61 -5.42 6.61
C ASP A 127 0.05 -6.77 6.90
N SER A 128 0.62 -7.43 5.89
CA SER A 128 1.38 -8.67 6.09
C SER A 128 2.62 -8.43 6.96
N PHE A 129 3.39 -7.37 6.67
CA PHE A 129 4.55 -6.98 7.45
C PHE A 129 4.20 -6.62 8.89
N LEU A 130 3.19 -5.76 9.07
CA LEU A 130 2.67 -5.34 10.37
C LEU A 130 2.17 -6.55 11.18
N ARG A 131 1.41 -7.46 10.57
CA ARG A 131 0.95 -8.68 11.28
C ARG A 131 2.11 -9.61 11.65
N LYS A 132 3.16 -9.68 10.84
CA LYS A 132 4.32 -10.54 11.11
C LYS A 132 5.20 -10.00 12.24
N HIS A 133 5.42 -8.68 12.28
CA HIS A 133 6.37 -8.06 13.20
C HIS A 133 5.73 -7.36 14.40
N LEU A 134 4.48 -6.92 14.28
CA LEU A 134 3.69 -6.25 15.32
C LEU A 134 2.44 -7.06 15.71
N HIS A 135 2.55 -8.40 15.66
CA HIS A 135 1.45 -9.32 16.00
C HIS A 135 0.83 -9.06 17.38
N SER A 136 1.60 -8.54 18.33
CA SER A 136 1.15 -8.23 19.70
C SER A 136 0.30 -6.95 19.81
N LEU A 137 0.42 -6.02 18.86
CA LEU A 137 -0.27 -4.72 18.91
C LEU A 137 -1.51 -4.68 18.01
N LEU A 138 -1.64 -5.63 17.08
CA LEU A 138 -2.77 -5.70 16.17
C LEU A 138 -3.86 -6.62 16.71
N PRO A 139 -5.12 -6.18 16.74
CA PRO A 139 -6.24 -7.06 17.04
C PRO A 139 -6.23 -8.23 16.06
N GLN A 140 -6.18 -9.46 16.58
CA GLN A 140 -6.37 -10.62 15.72
C GLN A 140 -7.74 -10.49 15.03
N PRO A 141 -7.86 -10.83 13.74
CA PRO A 141 -9.15 -10.84 13.08
C PRO A 141 -10.09 -11.73 13.88
N SER A 142 -11.26 -11.17 14.26
CA SER A 142 -12.23 -11.89 15.06
C SER A 142 -12.59 -13.21 14.35
N PRO A 143 -12.89 -14.29 15.09
CA PRO A 143 -13.26 -15.56 14.50
C PRO A 143 -14.39 -15.39 13.46
N ALA A 144 -15.37 -14.50 13.73
CA ALA A 144 -16.42 -14.14 12.79
C ALA A 144 -15.90 -13.61 11.43
N HIS A 145 -14.88 -12.74 11.44
CA HIS A 145 -14.30 -12.21 10.20
C HIS A 145 -13.55 -13.29 9.40
N ARG A 146 -12.91 -14.25 10.08
CA ARG A 146 -12.24 -15.36 9.39
C ARG A 146 -13.27 -16.26 8.72
N THR A 147 -14.34 -16.60 9.42
CA THR A 147 -15.44 -17.40 8.87
C THR A 147 -16.11 -16.69 7.70
N ALA A 148 -16.35 -15.37 7.79
CA ALA A 148 -16.95 -14.59 6.72
C ALA A 148 -16.08 -14.60 5.44
N ARG A 149 -14.78 -14.35 5.56
CA ARG A 149 -13.84 -14.41 4.41
C ARG A 149 -13.73 -15.80 3.82
N TRP A 150 -13.72 -16.82 4.67
CA TRP A 150 -13.72 -18.20 4.21
C TRP A 150 -14.98 -18.50 3.40
N ARG A 151 -16.16 -18.10 3.90
CA ARG A 151 -17.44 -18.26 3.19
C ARG A 151 -17.45 -17.52 1.86
N GLU A 152 -16.99 -16.27 1.84
CA GLU A 152 -16.86 -15.49 0.61
C GLU A 152 -15.98 -16.19 -0.44
N SER A 153 -14.88 -16.80 0.00
CA SER A 153 -14.00 -17.58 -0.88
C SER A 153 -14.70 -18.82 -1.44
N VAL A 154 -15.45 -19.54 -0.61
CA VAL A 154 -16.27 -20.69 -1.04
C VAL A 154 -17.29 -20.24 -2.09
N ASP A 155 -18.02 -19.16 -1.85
CA ASP A 155 -19.06 -18.68 -2.74
C ASP A 155 -18.49 -18.21 -4.10
N GLN A 156 -17.31 -17.59 -4.13
CA GLN A 156 -16.59 -17.24 -5.38
C GLN A 156 -16.22 -18.49 -6.20
N PHE A 157 -15.75 -19.55 -5.54
CA PHE A 157 -15.47 -20.82 -6.22
C PHE A 157 -16.75 -21.49 -6.72
N LYS A 158 -17.86 -21.44 -5.96
CA LYS A 158 -19.16 -21.96 -6.41
C LYS A 158 -19.61 -21.26 -7.69
N GLN A 159 -19.51 -19.93 -7.78
CA GLN A 159 -19.83 -19.19 -9.00
C GLN A 159 -18.97 -19.62 -10.19
N THR A 160 -17.67 -19.83 -9.96
CA THR A 160 -16.73 -20.29 -10.99
C THR A 160 -17.05 -21.73 -11.44
N PHE A 161 -17.51 -22.57 -10.52
CA PHE A 161 -17.80 -23.98 -10.75
C PHE A 161 -19.22 -24.27 -11.19
N ALA A 162 -20.12 -23.26 -11.16
CA ALA A 162 -21.53 -23.42 -11.51
C ALA A 162 -21.78 -24.03 -12.90
N ARG A 163 -20.84 -23.86 -13.83
CA ARG A 163 -20.92 -24.39 -15.21
C ARG A 163 -20.21 -25.74 -15.40
N LYS A 164 -19.54 -26.28 -14.38
CA LYS A 164 -18.84 -27.57 -14.47
C LYS A 164 -19.83 -28.72 -14.33
N THR A 165 -19.52 -29.85 -14.98
CA THR A 165 -20.27 -31.11 -14.85
C THR A 165 -19.97 -31.78 -13.50
N ASP A 166 -20.83 -32.69 -13.08
CA ASP A 166 -20.69 -33.36 -11.78
C ASP A 166 -19.45 -34.24 -11.72
N GLU A 167 -19.04 -34.85 -12.83
CA GLU A 167 -17.79 -35.61 -12.91
C GLU A 167 -16.57 -34.70 -12.68
N ALA A 168 -16.59 -33.50 -13.29
CA ALA A 168 -15.52 -32.53 -13.11
C ALA A 168 -15.47 -31.99 -11.67
N LEU A 169 -16.62 -31.82 -11.01
CA LEU A 169 -16.68 -31.46 -9.59
C LEU A 169 -16.18 -32.59 -8.69
N GLY A 170 -16.55 -33.84 -9.00
CA GLY A 170 -16.09 -35.04 -8.29
C GLY A 170 -14.58 -35.22 -8.37
N LEU A 171 -13.97 -34.91 -9.52
CA LEU A 171 -12.50 -34.88 -9.67
C LEU A 171 -11.86 -33.82 -8.77
N ILE A 172 -12.43 -32.62 -8.69
CA ILE A 172 -11.91 -31.55 -7.80
C ILE A 172 -11.93 -31.98 -6.33
N VAL A 173 -12.99 -32.67 -5.90
CA VAL A 173 -13.11 -33.17 -4.52
C VAL A 173 -12.12 -34.31 -4.24
N THR A 174 -11.96 -35.22 -5.18
CA THR A 174 -11.13 -36.43 -5.02
C THR A 174 -9.64 -36.11 -5.09
N GLU A 175 -9.21 -35.28 -6.03
CA GLU A 175 -7.78 -35.02 -6.24
C GLU A 175 -7.16 -34.10 -5.18
N GLN A 176 -7.96 -33.29 -4.48
CA GLN A 176 -7.50 -32.35 -3.43
C GLN A 176 -6.33 -31.42 -3.83
N LYS A 177 -6.05 -31.25 -5.13
CA LYS A 177 -4.99 -30.37 -5.65
C LYS A 177 -5.33 -28.88 -5.53
N MET A 178 -6.59 -28.57 -5.24
CA MET A 178 -7.09 -27.20 -5.13
C MET A 178 -7.06 -26.71 -3.68
N VAL A 179 -7.16 -25.39 -3.50
CA VAL A 179 -7.28 -24.80 -2.17
C VAL A 179 -8.50 -25.37 -1.43
N PRO A 180 -8.43 -25.54 -0.09
CA PRO A 180 -9.52 -26.13 0.69
C PRO A 180 -10.91 -25.48 0.46
N ALA A 181 -10.96 -24.16 0.24
CA ALA A 181 -12.21 -23.44 -0.06
C ALA A 181 -12.85 -23.90 -1.38
N ALA A 182 -12.03 -24.21 -2.39
CA ALA A 182 -12.50 -24.72 -3.68
C ALA A 182 -13.04 -26.15 -3.56
N VAL A 183 -12.39 -26.99 -2.75
CA VAL A 183 -12.87 -28.35 -2.46
C VAL A 183 -14.22 -28.31 -1.76
N THR A 184 -14.38 -27.44 -0.75
CA THR A 184 -15.65 -27.21 -0.06
C THR A 184 -16.73 -26.71 -1.02
N ALA A 185 -16.41 -25.74 -1.87
CA ALA A 185 -17.33 -25.22 -2.88
C ALA A 185 -17.83 -26.30 -3.84
N ALA A 186 -16.94 -27.16 -4.34
CA ALA A 186 -17.32 -28.27 -5.22
C ALA A 186 -18.22 -29.29 -4.51
N ARG A 187 -17.94 -29.59 -3.25
CA ARG A 187 -18.76 -30.50 -2.42
C ARG A 187 -20.17 -29.92 -2.17
N GLU A 188 -20.26 -28.64 -1.80
CA GLU A 188 -21.56 -27.98 -1.59
C GLU A 188 -22.39 -27.94 -2.88
N LEU A 189 -21.75 -27.67 -4.03
CA LEU A 189 -22.46 -27.59 -5.32
C LEU A 189 -23.02 -28.95 -5.76
N LEU A 190 -22.28 -30.05 -5.52
CA LEU A 190 -22.76 -31.42 -5.76
C LEU A 190 -23.95 -31.76 -4.85
N GLN A 191 -23.89 -31.37 -3.57
CA GLN A 191 -24.99 -31.60 -2.62
C GLN A 191 -26.26 -30.83 -3.00
N GLU A 192 -26.12 -29.58 -3.46
CA GLU A 192 -27.24 -28.75 -3.91
C GLU A 192 -27.93 -29.33 -5.15
N ARG A 193 -27.15 -29.83 -6.12
CA ARG A 193 -27.70 -30.46 -7.33
C ARG A 193 -28.44 -31.76 -7.01
N ASN A 194 -27.82 -32.64 -6.23
CA ASN A 194 -28.45 -33.89 -5.80
C ASN A 194 -29.75 -33.66 -5.02
N SER A 195 -29.80 -32.61 -4.18
CA SER A 195 -31.00 -32.25 -3.42
C SER A 195 -32.12 -31.73 -4.32
N ASN A 196 -31.79 -30.97 -5.37
CA ASN A 196 -32.77 -30.49 -6.34
C ASN A 196 -33.34 -31.61 -7.21
N ASP A 197 -32.50 -32.57 -7.64
CA ASP A 197 -32.96 -33.71 -8.44
C ASP A 197 -33.96 -34.59 -7.65
N LEU A 198 -33.71 -34.78 -6.35
CA LEU A 198 -34.63 -35.48 -5.45
C LEU A 198 -35.94 -34.71 -5.23
N ALA A 199 -35.91 -33.38 -5.24
CA ALA A 199 -37.13 -32.58 -5.13
C ALA A 199 -38.00 -32.67 -6.39
N VAL A 200 -37.38 -32.71 -7.59
CA VAL A 200 -38.08 -32.84 -8.88
C VAL A 200 -38.70 -34.23 -9.08
N GLN A 201 -38.07 -35.30 -8.57
CA GLN A 201 -38.64 -36.65 -8.67
C GLN A 201 -39.86 -36.89 -7.77
N ASN A 202 -40.04 -36.07 -6.73
CA ASN A 202 -41.14 -36.19 -5.78
C ASN A 202 -42.30 -35.21 -6.05
N SER A 203 -42.20 -34.37 -7.09
CA SER A 203 -43.23 -33.43 -7.55
C SER A 203 -43.95 -33.96 -8.79
#